data_AF-A0AAU0YNV7-F1
#
_entry.id   AF-A0AAU0YNV7-F1
#
_cell.length_a   1.000
_cell.length_b   1.000
_cell.length_c   1.000
_cell.angle_alpha   90.00
_cell.angle_beta   90.00
_cell.angle_gamma   90.00
#
_symmetry.space_group_name_H-M   'P 1'
#
loop_
_entity.id
_entity.type
_entity.pdbx_description
1 polymer ?
#
loop_
_entity_poly.entity_id
_entity_poly.type
_entity_poly.pdbx_seq_one_letter_code
_entity_poly.pdbx_strand_id
1 'polypeptide(L)'
;MGALDHAGIVYWDGQPFFRSNVMDNWLAAIGTETFKGASFSLGVIGFEVSGCTDASTLAGQLPQTRDVGYLLPQGDALHYGAANT
;
A
#
# COMPACT_ATOMS: atom_id res chain seq x y z
N MET A 1 -15.57 10.56 19.05
CA MET A 1 -15.03 10.67 17.69
C MET A 1 -14.38 12.03 17.53
N GLY A 2 -13.10 12.06 17.18
CA GLY A 2 -12.31 13.27 16.94
C GLY A 2 -12.21 13.63 15.47
N ALA A 3 -11.59 14.78 15.16
CA ALA A 3 -11.43 15.26 13.77
C ALA A 3 -10.70 14.26 12.85
N LEU A 4 -9.79 13.45 13.41
CA LEU A 4 -9.06 12.40 12.67
C LEU A 4 -9.96 11.22 12.27
N ASP A 5 -10.92 10.84 13.13
CA ASP A 5 -11.89 9.78 12.82
C ASP A 5 -12.76 10.18 11.62
N HIS A 6 -13.19 11.45 11.58
CA HIS A 6 -13.98 11.99 10.46
C HIS A 6 -13.19 12.04 9.15
N ALA A 7 -11.86 12.11 9.22
CA ALA A 7 -10.97 12.09 8.06
C ALA A 7 -10.56 10.67 7.63
N GLY A 8 -11.06 9.62 8.30
CA GLY A 8 -10.70 8.24 8.00
C GLY A 8 -9.23 7.92 8.30
N ILE A 9 -8.62 8.63 9.25
CA ILE A 9 -7.22 8.45 9.63
C ILE A 9 -7.15 7.42 10.76
N VAL A 10 -6.38 6.35 10.54
CA VAL A 10 -6.02 5.37 11.57
C VAL A 10 -4.76 5.85 12.27
N TYR A 11 -4.77 5.86 13.60
CA TYR A 11 -3.68 6.33 14.44
C TYR A 11 -3.52 5.45 15.69
N TRP A 12 -2.30 5.41 16.25
CA TRP A 12 -2.03 4.77 17.54
C TRP A 12 -2.01 5.80 18.66
N ASP A 13 -2.72 5.53 19.75
CA ASP A 13 -2.80 6.43 20.90
C ASP A 13 -1.55 6.24 21.80
N GLY A 14 -0.39 6.70 21.30
CA GLY A 14 0.90 6.56 21.98
C GLY A 14 2.20 6.98 21.25
N GLN A 15 2.26 7.12 19.90
CA GLN A 15 3.33 7.71 19.03
C GLN A 15 3.20 7.22 17.54
N PRO A 16 3.99 7.75 16.56
CA PRO A 16 3.70 8.82 15.61
C PRO A 16 3.15 8.32 14.25
N PHE A 17 2.45 7.18 14.20
CA PHE A 17 1.94 6.69 12.91
C PHE A 17 0.55 7.26 12.64
N PHE A 18 0.39 7.80 11.43
CA PHE A 18 -0.90 8.17 10.87
C PHE A 18 -1.00 7.50 9.51
N ARG A 19 -2.02 6.66 9.32
CA ARG A 19 -2.36 6.11 8.01
C ARG A 19 -3.67 6.73 7.55
N SER A 20 -3.68 7.21 6.31
CA SER A 20 -4.88 7.75 5.67
C SER A 20 -5.20 6.90 4.46
N ASN A 21 -6.40 6.30 4.43
CA ASN A 21 -6.88 5.57 3.26
C ASN A 21 -6.94 6.47 2.00
N VAL A 22 -7.24 7.76 2.16
CA VAL A 22 -7.23 8.75 1.07
C VAL A 22 -5.83 8.91 0.51
N MET A 23 -4.82 9.03 1.38
CA MET A 23 -3.43 9.16 0.95
C MET A 23 -2.92 7.87 0.29
N ASP A 24 -3.21 6.71 0.88
CA ASP A 24 -2.79 5.42 0.32
C ASP A 24 -3.44 5.17 -1.06
N ASN A 25 -4.72 5.51 -1.23
CA ASN A 25 -5.41 5.43 -2.52
C ASN A 25 -4.80 6.38 -3.56
N TRP A 26 -4.45 7.61 -3.16
CA TRP A 26 -3.80 8.57 -4.05
C TRP A 26 -2.41 8.09 -4.49
N LEU A 27 -1.62 7.53 -3.56
CA LEU A 27 -0.32 6.92 -3.88
C LEU A 27 -0.47 5.69 -4.78
N ALA A 28 -1.51 4.87 -4.58
CA ALA A 28 -1.81 3.74 -5.45
C ALA A 28 -2.13 4.19 -6.89
N ALA A 29 -2.87 5.29 -7.04
CA ALA A 29 -3.12 5.89 -8.35
C ALA A 29 -1.83 6.38 -9.02
N ILE A 30 -0.93 7.04 -8.28
CA ILE A 30 0.39 7.46 -8.79
C ILE A 30 1.19 6.23 -9.26
N GLY A 31 1.24 5.17 -8.45
CA GLY A 31 1.94 3.94 -8.82
C GLY A 31 1.35 3.28 -10.06
N THR A 32 0.03 3.32 -10.22
CA THR A 32 -0.68 2.82 -11.40
C THR A 32 -0.30 3.60 -12.66
N GLU A 33 -0.30 4.93 -12.61
CA GLU A 33 0.12 5.76 -13.75
C GLU A 33 1.60 5.59 -14.06
N THR A 34 2.45 5.47 -13.04
CA THR A 34 3.89 5.23 -13.20
C THR A 34 4.15 3.90 -13.91
N PHE A 35 3.42 2.83 -13.54
CA PHE A 35 3.59 1.50 -14.12
C PHE A 35 3.37 1.47 -15.65
N LYS A 36 2.54 2.36 -16.19
CA LYS A 36 2.31 2.50 -17.63
C LYS A 36 3.56 2.99 -18.39
N GLY A 37 4.40 3.79 -17.76
CA GLY A 37 5.63 4.34 -18.35
C GLY A 37 6.90 3.62 -17.90
N ALA A 38 6.89 3.03 -16.71
CA ALA A 38 8.01 2.33 -16.11
C ALA A 38 7.49 1.13 -15.30
N SER A 39 7.54 -0.06 -15.90
CA SER A 39 7.13 -1.28 -15.24
C SER A 39 8.05 -1.63 -14.07
N PHE A 40 7.46 -2.12 -12.98
CA PHE A 40 8.16 -2.62 -11.80
C PHE A 40 7.55 -3.95 -11.37
N SER A 41 8.28 -4.76 -10.58
CA SER A 41 7.81 -6.08 -10.14
C SER A 41 7.00 -6.06 -8.84
N LEU A 42 7.17 -5.01 -8.02
CA LEU A 42 6.43 -4.77 -6.78
C LEU A 42 6.52 -3.28 -6.41
N GLY A 43 5.41 -2.72 -5.95
CA GLY A 43 5.37 -1.44 -5.24
C GLY A 43 4.72 -1.62 -3.87
N VAL A 44 5.17 -0.85 -2.89
CA VAL A 44 4.65 -0.88 -1.51
C VAL A 44 4.32 0.54 -1.04
N ILE A 45 3.22 0.68 -0.30
CA ILE A 45 2.70 1.97 0.20
C ILE A 45 2.57 1.90 1.72
N GLY A 46 3.35 2.72 2.42
CA GLY A 46 3.40 2.75 3.87
C GLY A 46 4.83 2.53 4.39
N PHE A 47 4.94 1.95 5.59
CA PHE A 47 6.20 1.83 6.34
C PHE A 47 6.99 0.54 6.05
N GLU A 48 7.02 0.07 4.80
CA GLU A 48 7.95 -1.01 4.42
C GLU A 48 9.36 -0.40 4.35
N VAL A 49 10.18 -0.71 5.35
CA VAL A 49 11.57 -0.21 5.45
C VAL A 49 12.58 -1.36 5.54
N SER A 50 12.12 -2.60 5.62
CA SER A 50 12.94 -3.75 5.95
C SER A 50 13.29 -4.63 4.75
N GLY A 51 12.66 -4.42 3.58
CA GLY A 51 12.85 -5.29 2.41
C GLY A 51 12.46 -6.75 2.68
N CYS A 52 11.63 -6.99 3.70
CA CYS A 52 11.14 -8.33 4.04
C CYS A 52 10.12 -8.81 3.01
N THR A 53 9.59 -7.88 2.21
CA THR A 53 8.72 -8.19 1.08
C THR A 53 9.51 -8.12 -0.22
N ASP A 54 9.55 -9.23 -0.96
CA ASP A 54 10.06 -9.26 -2.32
C ASP A 54 9.03 -9.83 -3.31
N ALA A 55 9.12 -9.36 -4.56
CA ALA A 55 8.16 -9.73 -5.60
C ALA A 55 8.15 -11.24 -5.92
N SER A 56 9.31 -11.91 -5.77
CA SER A 56 9.46 -13.32 -6.10
C SER A 56 8.76 -14.23 -5.09
N THR A 57 8.87 -13.90 -3.80
CA THR A 57 8.16 -14.57 -2.71
C THR A 57 6.65 -14.40 -2.84
N LEU A 58 6.18 -13.23 -3.28
CA LEU A 58 4.76 -12.98 -3.48
C LEU A 58 4.19 -13.69 -4.71
N ALA A 59 5.00 -13.93 -5.75
CA ALA A 59 4.57 -14.56 -7.00
C ALA A 59 3.28 -13.93 -7.60
N GLY A 60 3.15 -12.60 -7.49
CA GLY A 60 1.97 -11.85 -7.94
C GLY A 60 0.73 -11.99 -7.05
N GLN A 61 0.81 -12.67 -5.90
CA GLN A 61 -0.29 -12.89 -4.97
C GLN A 61 -0.23 -11.90 -3.80
N LEU A 62 -1.39 -11.35 -3.43
CA LEU A 62 -1.51 -10.50 -2.25
C LEU A 62 -1.46 -11.34 -0.97
N PRO A 63 -0.66 -10.95 0.04
CA PRO A 63 -0.74 -11.54 1.37
C PRO A 63 -2.13 -11.36 1.97
N GLN A 64 -2.57 -12.32 2.80
CA GLN A 64 -3.84 -12.20 3.52
C GLN A 64 -3.81 -11.08 4.56
N THR A 65 -2.70 -10.97 5.30
CA THR A 65 -2.44 -9.94 6.30
C THR A 65 -1.46 -8.94 5.72
N ARG A 66 -1.81 -7.65 5.75
CA ARG A 66 -1.07 -6.59 5.06
C ARG A 66 -0.93 -5.37 5.96
N ASP A 67 0.27 -5.17 6.50
CA ASP A 67 0.63 -3.99 7.28
C ASP A 67 0.95 -2.77 6.39
N VAL A 68 1.06 -2.97 5.09
CA VAL A 68 1.28 -1.96 4.05
C VAL A 68 0.37 -2.20 2.84
N GLY A 69 0.19 -1.19 2.01
CA GLY A 69 -0.44 -1.35 0.70
C GLY A 69 0.52 -2.01 -0.30
N TYR A 70 -0.03 -2.80 -1.22
CA TYR A 70 0.74 -3.52 -2.24
C TYR A 70 0.24 -3.14 -3.62
N LEU A 71 1.19 -2.90 -4.53
CA LEU A 71 0.98 -2.74 -5.96
C LEU A 71 1.64 -3.92 -6.67
N LEU A 72 0.84 -4.89 -7.10
CA LEU A 72 1.31 -6.14 -7.69
C LEU A 72 0.92 -6.23 -9.17
N PRO A 73 1.88 -6.33 -10.09
CA PRO A 73 1.60 -6.64 -11.48
C PRO A 73 1.00 -8.05 -11.61
N GLN A 74 -0.09 -8.17 -12.37
CA GLN A 74 -0.64 -9.43 -12.84
C GLN A 74 -0.93 -9.29 -14.34
N GLY A 75 -0.03 -9.81 -15.17
CA GLY A 75 -0.04 -9.52 -16.60
C GLY A 75 0.22 -8.03 -16.86
N ASP A 76 -0.65 -7.40 -17.65
CA ASP A 76 -0.57 -5.98 -18.01
C ASP A 76 -1.30 -5.06 -17.00
N ALA A 77 -1.94 -5.63 -15.98
CA ALA A 77 -2.68 -4.89 -14.97
C ALA A 77 -1.87 -4.76 -13.68
N LEU A 78 -2.01 -3.62 -13.00
CA LEU A 78 -1.47 -3.40 -11.66
C LEU A 78 -2.59 -3.50 -10.63
N HIS A 79 -2.49 -4.45 -9.72
CA HIS A 79 -3.47 -4.68 -8.67
C HIS A 79 -3.06 -3.96 -7.39
N TYR A 80 -3.97 -3.16 -6.84
CA TYR A 80 -3.80 -2.55 -5.53
C TYR A 80 -4.49 -3.37 -4.44
N GLY A 81 -3.72 -3.79 -3.44
CA GLY A 81 -4.23 -4.37 -2.20
C GLY A 81 -3.93 -3.45 -1.04
N ALA A 82 -4.98 -2.83 -0.47
CA ALA A 82 -4.84 -1.97 0.70
C ALA A 82 -4.37 -2.75 1.94
N ALA A 83 -3.68 -2.05 2.85
CA ALA A 83 -3.41 -2.55 4.18
C ALA A 83 -4.72 -2.92 4.90
N ASN A 84 -4.70 -3.95 5.73
CA ASN A 84 -5.90 -4.50 6.36
C ASN A 84 -5.71 -4.96 7.81
N THR A 85 -4.62 -4.52 8.44
CA THR A 85 -4.34 -4.71 9.87
C THR A 85 -4.63 -3.44 10.68
#